data_AF-A0A0R3X0S9-F1
#
_entry.id   AF-A0A0R3X0S9-F1
#
_cell.length_a   1.000
_cell.length_b   1.000
_cell.length_c   1.000
_cell.angle_alpha   90.00
_cell.angle_beta   90.00
_cell.angle_gamma   90.00
#
_symmetry.space_group_name_H-M   'P 1'
#
loop_
_entity.id
_entity.type
_entity.pdbx_description
1 polymer ?
#
loop_
_entity_poly.entity_id
_entity_poly.type
_entity_poly.pdbx_seq_one_letter_code
_entity_poly.pdbx_strand_id
1 'polypeptide(L)'
;LPPATLVIVDGEYVSDLYGNASRPVQFFGDVSNKSHFSLWLAETARCRTMFSRINSLAWHRKCGPKAKMDFMRQVPCTTGDVCSEEDDRSRVQPESQFTFTVQDRRQPRFWYLSLIACYRNLTTCEWETSALPRPDIDLSKSDCHDSSRPCVPMRMRYDIWMVNGAPRLRDYYRFEHQFSFEYHDIFEIYLIFGLLYLFLGVILHIKYKGEYEPLACLLFKHIWLSFGAATLRVIHFATFSFDGVGAPALLFIGDVVALAAESLLIILILTTAEVGFPILPAELSHFEQKVRQYQKRQYRRVHSAAIVPSSAVSFRDNESTTQNGGGRSRFKDIVLPPTAATWSVALCRSETAAAAAEMANMVATPSVVSLTYTTLGEETEETSRLLPVCGGLCKCTQRRLRTCLYLGSMVTLIISIEVALYVWARFDQDPVLDISVWNTTPGRLLVAVRLVVVFWFLAILRRRRTSSNVSEVIEPLHFAVAYLLWLLALPIAIFVAHTSVSPLWRHKTIIGMVILTHLSPLLHVGGS
;
A
#
# COMPACT_ATOMS: atom_id res chain seq x y z
N LEU A 1 18.95 -34.14 34.05
CA LEU A 1 18.68 -33.46 32.76
C LEU A 1 19.86 -32.56 32.45
N PRO A 2 20.42 -32.57 31.22
CA PRO A 2 21.51 -31.67 30.87
C PRO A 2 21.03 -30.22 30.96
N PRO A 3 21.74 -29.33 31.67
CA PRO A 3 21.32 -27.96 31.85
C PRO A 3 21.50 -27.14 30.56
N ALA A 4 20.56 -26.27 30.25
CA ALA A 4 20.68 -25.24 29.22
C ALA A 4 20.60 -23.86 29.89
N THR A 5 20.85 -22.81 29.11
CA THR A 5 20.82 -21.43 29.61
C THR A 5 19.89 -20.60 28.76
N LEU A 6 18.90 -19.98 29.40
CA LEU A 6 18.13 -18.87 28.83
C LEU A 6 18.95 -17.60 28.96
N VAL A 7 19.10 -16.87 27.86
CA VAL A 7 19.91 -15.66 27.78
C VAL A 7 19.10 -14.54 27.18
N ILE A 8 19.01 -13.40 27.88
CA ILE A 8 18.42 -12.17 27.38
C ILE A 8 19.51 -11.12 27.14
N VAL A 9 19.61 -10.63 25.91
CA VAL A 9 20.63 -9.65 25.50
C VAL A 9 20.08 -8.66 24.49
N ASP A 10 20.71 -7.49 24.39
CA ASP A 10 20.38 -6.51 23.37
C ASP A 10 21.00 -6.84 22.00
N GLY A 11 20.66 -6.04 20.98
CA GLY A 11 21.18 -6.18 19.62
C GLY A 11 22.71 -6.06 19.47
N GLU A 12 23.40 -5.41 20.42
CA GLU A 12 24.86 -5.28 20.37
C GLU A 12 25.54 -6.61 20.69
N TYR A 13 25.04 -7.32 21.70
CA TYR A 13 25.61 -8.61 22.12
C TYR A 13 25.04 -9.80 21.35
N VAL A 14 23.80 -9.70 20.84
CA VAL A 14 23.20 -10.80 20.07
C VAL A 14 24.00 -11.11 18.80
N SER A 15 24.59 -10.09 18.17
CA SER A 15 25.36 -10.26 16.93
C SER A 15 26.59 -11.17 17.14
N ASP A 16 27.31 -10.98 18.26
CA ASP A 16 28.44 -11.83 18.65
C ASP A 16 27.97 -13.22 19.09
N LEU A 17 26.89 -13.27 19.87
CA LEU A 17 26.32 -14.51 20.42
C LEU A 17 25.80 -15.44 19.30
N TYR A 18 24.90 -14.92 18.47
CA TYR A 18 24.29 -15.60 17.34
C TYR A 18 25.32 -15.87 16.23
N GLY A 19 26.19 -14.90 15.94
CA GLY A 19 27.25 -15.06 14.94
C GLY A 19 28.20 -16.22 15.26
N ASN A 20 28.59 -16.38 16.54
CA ASN A 20 29.40 -17.51 16.97
C ASN A 20 28.62 -18.83 17.05
N ALA A 21 27.34 -18.79 17.39
CA ALA A 21 26.48 -19.98 17.41
C ALA A 21 26.30 -20.59 16.01
N SER A 22 26.12 -19.73 15.00
CA SER A 22 25.84 -20.11 13.61
C SER A 22 27.07 -20.53 12.82
N ARG A 23 28.29 -20.32 13.35
CA ARG A 23 29.53 -20.75 12.71
C ARG A 23 29.69 -22.27 12.75
N PRO A 24 30.26 -22.89 11.70
CA PRO A 24 30.58 -24.31 11.71
C PRO A 24 31.52 -24.69 12.87
N VAL A 25 31.29 -25.84 13.50
CA VAL A 25 32.02 -26.30 14.70
C VAL A 25 33.53 -26.45 14.44
N GLN A 26 33.92 -26.70 13.18
CA GLN A 26 35.33 -26.82 12.77
C GLN A 26 36.14 -25.53 13.00
N PHE A 27 35.49 -24.37 13.12
CA PHE A 27 36.17 -23.13 13.47
C PHE A 27 36.65 -23.06 14.92
N PHE A 28 36.15 -23.95 15.78
CA PHE A 28 36.39 -23.93 17.23
C PHE A 28 37.27 -25.08 17.72
N GLY A 29 37.69 -26.00 16.83
CA GLY A 29 38.59 -27.09 17.17
C GLY A 29 38.78 -28.07 16.01
N ASP A 30 39.78 -28.93 16.14
CA ASP A 30 40.01 -30.01 15.17
C ASP A 30 39.01 -31.15 15.37
N VAL A 31 38.11 -31.32 14.41
CA VAL A 31 37.08 -32.36 14.40
C VAL A 31 37.38 -33.43 13.34
N SER A 32 38.59 -33.48 12.80
CA SER A 32 39.01 -34.42 11.74
C SER A 32 38.76 -35.88 12.09
N ASN A 33 39.11 -36.27 13.32
CA ASN A 33 38.96 -37.64 13.82
C ASN A 33 37.51 -38.01 14.18
N LYS A 34 36.56 -37.05 14.14
CA LYS A 34 35.16 -37.20 14.55
C LYS A 34 34.95 -37.95 15.88
N SER A 35 35.93 -37.91 16.77
CA SER A 35 35.79 -38.58 18.07
C SER A 35 34.83 -37.77 18.93
N HIS A 36 34.08 -38.46 19.80
CA HIS A 36 33.15 -37.80 20.70
C HIS A 36 33.85 -36.75 21.58
N PHE A 37 35.07 -37.06 22.02
CA PHE A 37 35.91 -36.14 22.80
C PHE A 37 36.29 -34.88 22.01
N SER A 38 36.75 -35.01 20.75
CA SER A 38 37.15 -33.85 19.95
C SER A 38 35.96 -32.97 19.59
N LEU A 39 34.80 -33.58 19.33
CA LEU A 39 33.56 -32.85 19.08
C LEU A 39 33.08 -32.11 20.33
N TRP A 40 33.09 -32.75 21.50
CA TRP A 40 32.74 -32.14 22.78
C TRP A 40 33.66 -30.95 23.10
N LEU A 41 34.97 -31.07 22.84
CA LEU A 41 35.94 -30.01 23.09
C LEU A 41 35.69 -28.80 22.17
N ALA A 42 35.45 -29.04 20.88
CA ALA A 42 35.15 -27.97 19.92
C ALA A 42 33.82 -27.25 20.25
N GLU A 43 32.79 -28.00 20.62
CA GLU A 43 31.50 -27.44 21.07
C GLU A 43 31.63 -26.63 22.37
N THR A 44 32.44 -27.12 23.32
CA THR A 44 32.76 -26.37 24.54
C THR A 44 33.50 -25.08 24.23
N ALA A 45 34.46 -25.09 23.30
CA ALA A 45 35.14 -23.90 22.83
C ALA A 45 34.17 -22.90 22.14
N ARG A 46 33.20 -23.41 21.39
CA ARG A 46 32.12 -22.59 20.81
C ARG A 46 31.28 -21.90 21.89
N CYS A 47 30.83 -22.65 22.91
CA CYS A 47 30.13 -22.07 24.07
C CYS A 47 30.96 -20.97 24.76
N ARG A 48 32.25 -21.20 25.00
CA ARG A 48 33.14 -20.19 25.60
C ARG A 48 33.25 -18.93 24.76
N THR A 49 33.33 -19.08 23.44
CA THR A 49 33.43 -17.94 22.51
C THR A 49 32.12 -17.15 22.48
N MET A 50 30.98 -17.84 22.39
CA MET A 50 29.63 -17.26 22.45
C MET A 50 29.42 -16.37 23.68
N PHE A 51 29.86 -16.83 24.86
CA PHE A 51 29.65 -16.12 26.13
C PHE A 51 30.81 -15.23 26.56
N SER A 52 31.90 -15.15 25.79
CA SER A 52 33.12 -14.41 26.16
C SER A 52 32.86 -12.97 26.64
N ARG A 53 32.00 -12.24 25.92
CA ARG A 53 31.63 -10.86 26.24
C ARG A 53 30.59 -10.78 27.37
N ILE A 54 29.55 -11.63 27.30
CA ILE A 54 28.43 -11.66 28.27
C ILE A 54 28.93 -12.03 29.67
N ASN A 55 29.89 -12.96 29.79
CA ASN A 55 30.38 -13.46 31.07
C ASN A 55 31.03 -12.37 31.96
N SER A 56 31.56 -11.30 31.35
CA SER A 56 32.13 -10.17 32.08
C SER A 56 31.09 -9.16 32.59
N LEU A 57 29.90 -9.17 32.00
CA LEU A 57 28.82 -8.20 32.25
C LEU A 57 27.68 -8.77 33.08
N ALA A 58 27.43 -10.08 32.91
CA ALA A 58 26.30 -10.76 33.51
C ALA A 58 26.60 -11.16 34.97
N TRP A 59 25.74 -10.70 35.87
CA TRP A 59 25.81 -11.01 37.28
C TRP A 59 25.54 -12.48 37.52
N HIS A 60 26.29 -13.05 38.46
CA HIS A 60 26.00 -14.35 39.02
C HIS A 60 26.66 -14.49 40.39
N ARG A 61 25.90 -15.01 41.36
CA ARG A 61 26.31 -15.13 42.76
C ARG A 61 27.72 -15.70 43.01
N LYS A 62 28.11 -16.77 42.30
CA LYS A 62 29.44 -17.39 42.42
C LYS A 62 30.48 -16.83 41.45
N CYS A 63 30.21 -16.97 40.14
CA CYS A 63 31.18 -16.69 39.07
C CYS A 63 31.32 -15.22 38.65
N GLY A 64 30.38 -14.34 39.03
CA GLY A 64 30.38 -12.94 38.60
C GLY A 64 29.68 -12.00 39.58
N PRO A 65 30.09 -11.94 40.85
CA PRO A 65 29.35 -11.17 41.88
C PRO A 65 29.46 -9.65 41.69
N LYS A 66 30.48 -9.16 40.96
CA LYS A 66 30.72 -7.72 40.71
C LYS A 66 29.95 -7.17 39.51
N ALA A 67 29.46 -8.04 38.64
CA ALA A 67 28.69 -7.66 37.49
C ALA A 67 27.31 -7.12 37.92
N LYS A 68 26.66 -6.34 37.05
CA LYS A 68 25.40 -5.65 37.41
C LYS A 68 24.21 -6.06 36.55
N MET A 69 24.46 -6.67 35.40
CA MET A 69 23.40 -6.97 34.43
C MET A 69 22.84 -8.36 34.68
N ASP A 70 21.52 -8.47 34.64
CA ASP A 70 20.84 -9.73 34.86
C ASP A 70 20.38 -10.34 33.54
N PHE A 71 21.20 -11.22 32.96
CA PHE A 71 21.03 -11.71 31.58
C PHE A 71 20.73 -13.20 31.45
N MET A 72 20.90 -14.01 32.50
CA MET A 72 20.99 -15.47 32.34
C MET A 72 20.13 -16.22 33.35
N ARG A 73 19.46 -17.28 32.89
CA ARG A 73 18.74 -18.26 33.72
C ARG A 73 19.15 -19.68 33.34
N GLN A 74 19.70 -20.45 34.26
CA GLN A 74 19.93 -21.87 34.06
C GLN A 74 18.60 -22.63 34.10
N VAL A 75 18.35 -23.45 33.07
CA VAL A 75 17.16 -24.29 32.90
C VAL A 75 17.55 -25.76 32.73
N PRO A 76 16.71 -26.74 33.11
CA PRO A 76 15.36 -26.60 33.61
C PRO A 76 15.29 -26.10 35.06
N CYS A 77 14.30 -25.28 35.35
CA CYS A 77 13.94 -24.89 36.72
C CYS A 77 13.01 -25.94 37.32
N THR A 78 13.08 -26.14 38.62
CA THR A 78 12.22 -27.08 39.35
C THR A 78 10.76 -26.67 39.22
N THR A 79 9.88 -27.59 38.81
CA THR A 79 8.47 -27.31 38.59
C THR A 79 7.80 -26.83 39.88
N GLY A 80 7.07 -25.71 39.81
CA GLY A 80 6.40 -25.10 40.96
C GLY A 80 7.32 -24.29 41.87
N ASP A 81 8.61 -24.24 41.57
CA ASP A 81 9.61 -23.44 42.29
C ASP A 81 10.29 -22.44 41.35
N VAL A 82 10.90 -21.44 41.97
CA VAL A 82 11.67 -20.40 41.30
C VAL A 82 13.05 -20.94 40.90
N CYS A 83 13.59 -20.48 39.76
CA CYS A 83 14.91 -20.86 39.27
C CYS A 83 16.02 -20.58 40.31
N SER A 84 17.07 -21.41 40.32
CA SER A 84 18.15 -21.38 41.32
C SER A 84 18.96 -20.09 41.36
N GLU A 85 18.90 -19.30 40.30
CA GLU A 85 19.58 -18.01 40.14
C GLU A 85 18.73 -16.82 40.63
N GLU A 86 17.45 -17.04 40.95
CA GLU A 86 16.58 -16.03 41.55
C GLU A 86 16.71 -16.08 43.08
N ASP A 87 17.38 -15.07 43.65
CA ASP A 87 17.63 -15.02 45.10
C ASP A 87 16.41 -14.49 45.91
N ASP A 88 15.49 -13.75 45.28
CA ASP A 88 14.37 -13.09 45.95
C ASP A 88 13.04 -13.35 45.22
N ARG A 89 12.18 -14.17 45.83
CA ARG A 89 10.85 -14.51 45.28
C ARG A 89 9.94 -13.30 45.08
N SER A 90 10.15 -12.19 45.82
CA SER A 90 9.29 -11.01 45.72
C SER A 90 9.50 -10.21 44.43
N ARG A 91 10.63 -10.41 43.75
CA ARG A 91 10.98 -9.78 42.46
C ARG A 91 10.43 -10.54 41.26
N VAL A 92 10.11 -11.82 41.45
CA VAL A 92 9.55 -12.68 40.42
C VAL A 92 8.04 -12.45 40.33
N GLN A 93 7.51 -12.41 39.10
CA GLN A 93 6.06 -12.27 38.93
C GLN A 93 5.33 -13.49 39.49
N PRO A 94 4.11 -13.30 40.07
CA PRO A 94 3.29 -14.41 40.52
C PRO A 94 3.11 -15.45 39.42
N GLU A 95 3.06 -16.74 39.81
CA GLU A 95 2.88 -17.88 38.90
C GLU A 95 4.02 -18.09 37.88
N SER A 96 5.10 -17.31 37.96
CA SER A 96 6.28 -17.41 37.09
C SER A 96 7.48 -18.04 37.82
N GLN A 97 8.34 -18.75 37.10
CA GLN A 97 9.55 -19.38 37.66
C GLN A 97 10.77 -18.46 37.66
N PHE A 98 10.77 -17.42 36.83
CA PHE A 98 11.82 -16.41 36.73
C PHE A 98 11.23 -15.12 36.17
N THR A 99 11.93 -14.01 36.30
CA THR A 99 11.53 -12.74 35.67
C THR A 99 12.77 -11.97 35.22
N PHE A 100 12.85 -11.69 33.93
CA PHE A 100 13.83 -10.75 33.41
C PHE A 100 13.25 -9.34 33.41
N THR A 101 13.93 -8.40 34.07
CA THR A 101 13.57 -6.98 34.03
C THR A 101 14.57 -6.23 33.16
N VAL A 102 14.11 -5.81 31.99
CA VAL A 102 14.92 -5.01 31.06
C VAL A 102 14.52 -3.55 31.18
N GLN A 103 15.49 -2.69 31.52
CA GLN A 103 15.29 -1.24 31.54
C GLN A 103 16.51 -0.53 30.93
N ASP A 104 16.38 -0.11 29.68
CA ASP A 104 17.33 0.82 29.05
C ASP A 104 16.64 2.19 28.88
N ARG A 105 17.20 3.21 29.53
CA ARG A 105 16.68 4.59 29.47
C ARG A 105 17.45 5.48 28.49
N ARG A 106 18.56 4.99 27.91
CA ARG A 106 19.45 5.83 27.09
C ARG A 106 19.04 5.79 25.62
N GLN A 107 18.77 4.61 25.10
CA GLN A 107 18.40 4.44 23.70
C GLN A 107 17.47 3.23 23.52
N PRO A 108 16.58 3.28 22.53
CA PRO A 108 15.83 2.10 22.15
C PRO A 108 16.71 1.04 21.51
N ARG A 109 16.52 -0.21 21.93
CA ARG A 109 17.19 -1.39 21.37
C ARG A 109 16.22 -2.55 21.31
N PHE A 110 16.39 -3.42 20.34
CA PHE A 110 15.78 -4.74 20.34
C PHE A 110 16.49 -5.63 21.35
N TRP A 111 15.69 -6.41 22.07
CA TRP A 111 16.14 -7.40 23.05
C TRP A 111 15.75 -8.79 22.57
N TYR A 112 16.67 -9.73 22.74
CA TYR A 112 16.58 -11.07 22.22
C TYR A 112 16.66 -12.06 23.37
N LEU A 113 15.69 -12.97 23.44
CA LEU A 113 15.71 -14.10 24.35
C LEU A 113 16.12 -15.36 23.57
N SER A 114 17.18 -16.02 24.01
CA SER A 114 17.74 -17.22 23.37
C SER A 114 17.82 -18.37 24.36
N LEU A 115 17.41 -19.57 23.94
CA LEU A 115 17.65 -20.81 24.68
C LEU A 115 18.89 -21.50 24.10
N ILE A 116 19.94 -21.63 24.91
CA ILE A 116 21.25 -22.07 24.44
C ILE A 116 21.65 -23.38 25.14
N ALA A 117 22.09 -24.36 24.36
CA ALA A 117 22.60 -25.65 24.83
C ALA A 117 24.05 -25.55 25.37
N CYS A 118 24.28 -24.54 26.20
CA CYS A 118 25.50 -24.33 26.96
C CYS A 118 25.12 -24.07 28.41
N TYR A 119 25.96 -24.48 29.35
CA TYR A 119 25.79 -24.17 30.76
C TYR A 119 27.12 -23.73 31.36
N ARG A 120 27.04 -22.96 32.44
CA ARG A 120 28.22 -22.55 33.18
C ARG A 120 28.48 -23.53 34.32
N ASN A 121 29.68 -24.08 34.35
CA ASN A 121 30.14 -24.91 35.45
C ASN A 121 30.42 -24.01 36.67
N LEU A 122 29.75 -24.29 37.80
CA LEU A 122 29.80 -23.43 38.99
C LEU A 122 31.10 -23.56 39.79
N THR A 123 31.93 -24.57 39.53
CA THR A 123 33.21 -24.75 40.21
C THR A 123 34.36 -24.08 39.45
N THR A 124 34.39 -24.21 38.13
CA THR A 124 35.42 -23.61 37.27
C THR A 124 35.03 -22.24 36.74
N CYS A 125 33.74 -21.91 36.77
CA CYS A 125 33.17 -20.70 36.17
C CYS A 125 33.37 -20.59 34.65
N GLU A 126 33.59 -21.72 33.99
CA GLU A 126 33.69 -21.81 32.54
C GLU A 126 32.42 -22.36 31.91
N TRP A 127 32.21 -22.00 30.63
CA TRP A 127 31.10 -22.49 29.83
C TRP A 127 31.44 -23.85 29.22
N GLU A 128 30.51 -24.80 29.36
CA GLU A 128 30.57 -26.16 28.81
C GLU A 128 29.33 -26.39 27.92
N THR A 129 29.49 -27.25 26.91
CA THR A 129 28.35 -27.65 26.07
C THR A 129 27.43 -28.61 26.80
N SER A 130 26.11 -28.42 26.65
CA SER A 130 25.10 -29.39 27.07
C SER A 130 24.46 -30.14 25.91
N ALA A 131 24.83 -29.80 24.67
CA ALA A 131 24.40 -30.51 23.48
C ALA A 131 25.01 -31.92 23.37
N LEU A 132 26.17 -32.14 24.00
CA LEU A 132 26.89 -33.41 24.02
C LEU A 132 27.18 -33.82 25.47
N PRO A 133 27.07 -35.12 25.82
CA PRO A 133 27.45 -35.58 27.14
C PRO A 133 28.95 -35.41 27.36
N ARG A 134 29.35 -35.18 28.61
CA ARG A 134 30.77 -35.09 28.96
C ARG A 134 31.44 -36.46 28.77
N PRO A 135 32.63 -36.53 28.14
CA PRO A 135 33.30 -37.80 27.82
C PRO A 135 33.59 -38.71 29.01
N ASP A 136 33.81 -38.14 30.20
CA ASP A 136 34.16 -38.87 31.44
C ASP A 136 32.95 -39.40 32.21
N ILE A 137 31.73 -39.15 31.73
CA ILE A 137 30.52 -39.66 32.37
C ILE A 137 30.25 -41.08 31.86
N ASP A 138 30.14 -42.02 32.78
CA ASP A 138 29.68 -43.38 32.51
C ASP A 138 28.32 -43.34 31.77
N LEU A 139 28.37 -43.57 30.47
CA LEU A 139 27.21 -43.65 29.57
C LEU A 139 26.26 -44.81 29.94
N SER A 140 26.65 -45.68 30.88
CA SER A 140 25.82 -46.73 31.46
C SER A 140 24.71 -46.22 32.38
N LYS A 141 24.79 -44.95 32.82
CA LYS A 141 23.77 -44.29 33.66
C LYS A 141 23.01 -43.16 32.96
N SER A 142 23.44 -42.74 31.77
CA SER A 142 22.66 -41.82 30.95
C SER A 142 21.67 -42.62 30.10
N ASP A 143 20.50 -42.04 29.84
CA ASP A 143 19.39 -42.60 29.05
C ASP A 143 19.73 -42.69 27.54
N CYS A 144 20.98 -43.04 27.24
CA CYS A 144 21.66 -43.07 25.94
C CYS A 144 22.09 -44.51 25.66
N HIS A 145 21.15 -45.45 25.74
CA HIS A 145 21.43 -46.88 25.74
C HIS A 145 21.76 -47.50 24.37
N ASP A 146 21.98 -46.72 23.32
CA ASP A 146 22.17 -47.27 21.97
C ASP A 146 23.20 -46.44 21.18
N SER A 147 24.35 -47.04 20.86
CA SER A 147 25.41 -46.46 20.05
C SER A 147 25.00 -46.16 18.60
N SER A 148 23.80 -46.61 18.21
CA SER A 148 23.18 -46.34 16.91
C SER A 148 22.11 -45.24 16.93
N ARG A 149 21.74 -44.70 18.09
CA ARG A 149 20.72 -43.64 18.23
C ARG A 149 21.36 -42.36 18.79
N PRO A 150 21.26 -41.22 18.07
CA PRO A 150 21.70 -39.94 18.62
C PRO A 150 20.93 -39.66 19.92
N CYS A 151 21.64 -39.13 20.93
CA CYS A 151 21.05 -38.74 22.22
C CYS A 151 19.75 -37.98 21.98
N VAL A 152 18.63 -38.48 22.51
CA VAL A 152 17.32 -37.89 22.25
C VAL A 152 17.35 -36.43 22.71
N PRO A 153 16.99 -35.46 21.86
CA PRO A 153 16.99 -34.05 22.23
C PRO A 153 16.05 -33.85 23.42
N MET A 154 16.57 -33.26 24.49
CA MET A 154 15.78 -32.92 25.68
C MET A 154 14.61 -32.03 25.27
N ARG A 155 13.38 -32.47 25.52
CA ARG A 155 12.18 -31.67 25.28
C ARG A 155 11.84 -30.87 26.54
N MET A 156 12.20 -29.59 26.53
CA MET A 156 11.76 -28.62 27.53
C MET A 156 10.44 -28.00 27.10
N ARG A 157 9.51 -27.82 28.06
CA ARG A 157 8.28 -27.05 27.86
C ARG A 157 8.33 -25.86 28.79
N TYR A 158 8.39 -24.68 28.20
CA TYR A 158 8.34 -23.40 28.88
C TYR A 158 7.25 -22.56 28.27
N ASP A 159 6.51 -21.86 29.12
CA ASP A 159 5.60 -20.80 28.72
C ASP A 159 6.23 -19.48 29.17
N ILE A 160 6.62 -18.64 28.21
CA ILE A 160 7.39 -17.41 28.45
C ILE A 160 6.55 -16.25 27.97
N TRP A 161 6.10 -15.43 28.92
CA TRP A 161 5.25 -14.28 28.63
C TRP A 161 6.07 -12.99 28.60
N MET A 162 6.15 -12.35 27.44
CA MET A 162 6.85 -11.08 27.26
C MET A 162 5.85 -9.94 27.24
N VAL A 163 6.05 -8.93 28.09
CA VAL A 163 5.14 -7.78 28.20
C VAL A 163 5.90 -6.47 28.25
N ASN A 164 5.27 -5.44 27.71
CA ASN A 164 5.76 -4.07 27.82
C ASN A 164 5.20 -3.40 29.07
N GLY A 165 6.02 -2.56 29.72
CA GLY A 165 5.65 -1.85 30.94
C GLY A 165 5.60 -2.74 32.18
N ALA A 166 4.73 -2.39 33.15
CA ALA A 166 4.63 -3.09 34.41
C ALA A 166 3.60 -4.24 34.30
N PRO A 167 3.99 -5.52 34.52
CA PRO A 167 3.07 -6.66 34.44
C PRO A 167 1.83 -6.53 35.34
N ARG A 168 1.99 -5.88 36.49
CA ARG A 168 0.93 -5.64 37.47
C ARG A 168 -0.17 -4.69 36.98
N LEU A 169 0.08 -3.92 35.92
CA LEU A 169 -0.86 -2.93 35.37
C LEU A 169 -1.51 -3.39 34.06
N ARG A 170 -1.58 -4.71 33.82
CA ARG A 170 -2.17 -5.32 32.62
C ARG A 170 -3.57 -4.80 32.29
N ASP A 171 -4.40 -4.56 33.31
CA ASP A 171 -5.78 -4.11 33.11
C ASP A 171 -5.89 -2.64 32.69
N TYR A 172 -4.91 -1.81 33.04
CA TYR A 172 -4.93 -0.39 32.70
C TYR A 172 -4.51 -0.14 31.25
N TYR A 173 -3.48 -0.87 30.76
CA TYR A 173 -2.91 -0.70 29.42
C TYR A 173 -3.19 -1.90 28.51
N ARG A 174 -4.43 -2.41 28.51
CA ARG A 174 -4.76 -3.70 27.86
C ARG A 174 -4.40 -3.75 26.37
N PHE A 175 -4.65 -2.67 25.62
CA PHE A 175 -4.37 -2.60 24.18
C PHE A 175 -2.89 -2.33 23.83
N GLU A 176 -2.03 -2.12 24.83
CA GLU A 176 -0.59 -1.87 24.63
C GLU A 176 0.28 -2.94 25.30
N HIS A 177 -0.28 -3.69 26.24
CA HIS A 177 0.46 -4.57 27.15
C HIS A 177 1.25 -5.68 26.43
N GLN A 178 0.62 -6.30 25.44
CA GLN A 178 1.23 -7.39 24.65
C GLN A 178 2.11 -6.89 23.51
N PHE A 179 2.01 -5.60 23.19
CA PHE A 179 2.67 -5.04 22.02
C PHE A 179 4.06 -4.52 22.39
N SER A 180 5.03 -4.78 21.51
CA SER A 180 6.27 -4.01 21.55
C SER A 180 5.95 -2.55 21.23
N PHE A 181 6.81 -1.63 21.68
CA PHE A 181 6.56 -0.20 21.57
C PHE A 181 6.31 0.27 20.13
N GLU A 182 6.95 -0.37 19.14
CA GLU A 182 6.78 -0.03 17.72
C GLU A 182 5.38 -0.34 17.19
N TYR A 183 4.66 -1.25 17.83
CA TYR A 183 3.30 -1.66 17.50
C TYR A 183 2.23 -1.04 18.40
N HIS A 184 2.60 -0.22 19.40
CA HIS A 184 1.62 0.57 20.15
C HIS A 184 0.78 1.44 19.20
N ASP A 185 -0.49 1.68 19.52
CA ASP A 185 -1.45 2.43 18.71
C ASP A 185 -1.84 1.78 17.36
N ILE A 186 -1.27 0.63 16.97
CA ILE A 186 -1.53 0.06 15.64
C ILE A 186 -2.99 -0.38 15.48
N PHE A 187 -3.59 -0.87 16.57
CA PHE A 187 -4.99 -1.23 16.62
C PHE A 187 -5.89 0.00 16.36
N GLU A 188 -5.63 1.09 17.07
CA GLU A 188 -6.33 2.37 16.98
C GLU A 188 -6.22 2.97 15.59
N ILE A 189 -5.02 2.94 15.01
CA ILE A 189 -4.77 3.40 13.63
C ILE A 189 -5.66 2.64 12.65
N TYR A 190 -5.61 1.30 12.64
CA TYR A 190 -6.43 0.52 11.72
C TYR A 190 -7.94 0.66 11.97
N LEU A 191 -8.36 0.82 13.23
CA LEU A 191 -9.75 1.06 13.58
C LEU A 191 -10.25 2.40 13.01
N ILE A 192 -9.51 3.49 13.23
CA ILE A 192 -9.87 4.82 12.72
C ILE A 192 -9.96 4.82 11.21
N PHE A 193 -8.95 4.29 10.51
CA PHE A 193 -8.96 4.26 9.06
C PHE A 193 -10.00 3.29 8.49
N GLY A 194 -10.26 2.17 9.16
CA GLY A 194 -11.37 1.28 8.83
C GLY A 194 -12.72 2.01 8.88
N LEU A 195 -12.98 2.78 9.94
CA LEU A 195 -14.19 3.59 10.06
C LEU A 195 -14.28 4.69 9.00
N LEU A 196 -13.16 5.33 8.64
CA LEU A 196 -13.12 6.31 7.56
C LEU A 196 -13.46 5.68 6.20
N TYR A 197 -12.91 4.51 5.87
CA TYR A 197 -13.27 3.79 4.64
C TYR A 197 -14.73 3.35 4.63
N LEU A 198 -15.28 2.91 5.77
CA LEU A 198 -16.70 2.58 5.90
C LEU A 198 -17.58 3.80 5.60
N PHE A 199 -17.29 4.93 6.24
CA PHE A 199 -18.05 6.16 6.06
C PHE A 199 -17.99 6.65 4.60
N LEU A 200 -16.79 6.67 4.02
CA LEU A 200 -16.59 7.05 2.61
C LEU A 200 -17.32 6.09 1.65
N GLY A 201 -17.26 4.79 1.91
CA GLY A 201 -17.95 3.77 1.12
C GLY A 201 -19.46 3.96 1.15
N VAL A 202 -20.05 4.24 2.33
CA VAL A 202 -21.48 4.51 2.49
C VAL A 202 -21.89 5.79 1.77
N ILE A 203 -21.14 6.90 1.92
CA ILE A 203 -21.44 8.17 1.23
C ILE A 203 -21.46 7.97 -0.28
N LEU A 204 -20.42 7.35 -0.83
CA LEU A 204 -20.33 7.13 -2.27
C LEU A 204 -21.47 6.23 -2.75
N HIS A 205 -21.82 5.19 -1.99
CA HIS A 205 -22.90 4.28 -2.36
C HIS A 205 -24.26 4.99 -2.44
N ILE A 206 -24.49 5.95 -1.55
CA ILE A 206 -25.67 6.82 -1.58
C ILE A 206 -25.61 7.79 -2.77
N LYS A 207 -24.46 8.43 -3.03
CA LYS A 207 -24.28 9.43 -4.11
C LYS A 207 -24.47 8.85 -5.51
N TYR A 208 -23.98 7.63 -5.77
CA TYR A 208 -23.96 7.02 -7.10
C TYR A 208 -25.05 5.96 -7.33
N LYS A 209 -26.17 6.05 -6.58
CA LYS A 209 -27.26 5.07 -6.60
C LYS A 209 -27.95 5.01 -7.97
N GLY A 210 -27.47 4.15 -8.87
CA GLY A 210 -28.10 3.82 -10.15
C GLY A 210 -27.26 4.07 -11.41
N GLU A 211 -26.14 4.79 -11.32
CA GLU A 211 -25.28 5.13 -12.47
C GLU A 211 -23.83 4.72 -12.19
N TYR A 212 -23.54 3.44 -12.41
CA TYR A 212 -22.20 2.90 -12.22
C TYR A 212 -21.36 3.02 -13.49
N GLU A 213 -20.60 4.10 -13.59
CA GLU A 213 -19.49 4.17 -14.53
C GLU A 213 -18.39 3.17 -14.16
N PRO A 214 -17.65 2.61 -15.15
CA PRO A 214 -16.63 1.59 -14.89
C PRO A 214 -15.52 2.06 -13.93
N LEU A 215 -15.15 3.36 -13.94
CA LEU A 215 -14.17 3.92 -13.01
C LEU A 215 -14.74 4.05 -11.59
N ALA A 216 -16.01 4.43 -11.46
CA ALA A 216 -16.70 4.44 -10.17
C ALA A 216 -16.75 3.04 -9.55
N CYS A 217 -17.01 1.99 -10.36
CA CYS A 217 -16.95 0.59 -9.90
C CYS A 217 -15.57 0.20 -9.35
N LEU A 218 -14.47 0.62 -9.98
CA LEU A 218 -13.12 0.35 -9.49
C LEU A 218 -12.85 1.08 -8.17
N LEU A 219 -13.27 2.33 -8.06
CA LEU A 219 -13.19 3.12 -6.82
C LEU A 219 -13.96 2.45 -5.67
N PHE A 220 -15.19 2.00 -5.92
CA PHE A 220 -15.98 1.26 -4.94
C PHE A 220 -15.28 -0.02 -4.48
N LYS A 221 -14.75 -0.80 -5.42
CA LYS A 221 -14.01 -2.03 -5.09
C LYS A 221 -12.79 -1.72 -4.24
N HIS A 222 -12.01 -0.70 -4.58
CA HIS A 222 -10.86 -0.27 -3.80
C HIS A 222 -11.25 0.08 -2.35
N ILE A 223 -12.30 0.88 -2.16
CA ILE A 223 -12.73 1.33 -0.83
C ILE A 223 -13.23 0.16 0.02
N TRP A 224 -14.07 -0.71 -0.54
CA TRP A 224 -14.60 -1.86 0.19
C TRP A 224 -13.52 -2.91 0.50
N LEU A 225 -12.56 -3.13 -0.41
CA LEU A 225 -11.41 -4.00 -0.11
C LEU A 225 -10.51 -3.38 0.96
N SER A 226 -10.28 -2.06 0.93
CA SER A 226 -9.50 -1.36 1.96
C SER A 226 -10.17 -1.44 3.34
N PHE A 227 -11.50 -1.30 3.39
CA PHE A 227 -12.28 -1.53 4.61
C PHE A 227 -12.18 -2.98 5.09
N GLY A 228 -12.33 -3.96 4.18
CA GLY A 228 -12.21 -5.38 4.50
C GLY A 228 -10.83 -5.72 5.06
N ALA A 229 -9.76 -5.23 4.43
CA ALA A 229 -8.40 -5.40 4.92
C ALA A 229 -8.18 -4.79 6.31
N ALA A 230 -8.63 -3.54 6.52
CA ALA A 230 -8.55 -2.88 7.82
C ALA A 230 -9.30 -3.67 8.90
N THR A 231 -10.48 -4.19 8.59
CA THR A 231 -11.29 -4.99 9.54
C THR A 231 -10.57 -6.29 9.93
N LEU A 232 -9.99 -7.01 8.97
CA LEU A 232 -9.23 -8.23 9.25
C LEU A 232 -8.03 -7.96 10.17
N ARG A 233 -7.31 -6.85 9.92
CA ARG A 233 -6.20 -6.40 10.77
C ARG A 233 -6.64 -5.99 12.16
N VAL A 234 -7.74 -5.24 12.28
CA VAL A 234 -8.33 -4.85 13.57
C VAL A 234 -8.72 -6.07 14.39
N ILE A 235 -9.34 -7.09 13.78
CA ILE A 235 -9.70 -8.32 14.49
C ILE A 235 -8.43 -9.03 14.99
N HIS A 236 -7.39 -9.13 14.15
CA HIS A 236 -6.11 -9.72 14.57
C HIS A 236 -5.47 -8.96 15.74
N PHE A 237 -5.36 -7.63 15.66
CA PHE A 237 -4.72 -6.84 16.72
C PHE A 237 -5.57 -6.74 17.98
N ALA A 238 -6.90 -6.76 17.84
CA ALA A 238 -7.81 -6.88 18.98
C ALA A 238 -7.54 -8.19 19.72
N THR A 239 -7.51 -9.34 19.04
CA THR A 239 -7.24 -10.63 19.70
C THR A 239 -5.82 -10.68 20.29
N PHE A 240 -4.82 -10.19 19.55
CA PHE A 240 -3.44 -10.08 20.00
C PHE A 240 -3.31 -9.30 21.32
N SER A 241 -4.11 -8.25 21.54
CA SER A 241 -4.09 -7.50 22.80
C SER A 241 -4.47 -8.33 24.03
N PHE A 242 -5.23 -9.42 23.85
CA PHE A 242 -5.65 -10.29 24.95
C PHE A 242 -4.69 -11.45 25.19
N ASP A 243 -4.23 -12.11 24.13
CA ASP A 243 -3.51 -13.37 24.18
C ASP A 243 -2.03 -13.30 23.71
N GLY A 244 -1.58 -12.17 23.17
CA GLY A 244 -0.22 -12.00 22.64
C GLY A 244 0.10 -12.84 21.39
N VAL A 245 -0.89 -13.53 20.82
CA VAL A 245 -0.75 -14.40 19.64
C VAL A 245 -1.58 -13.87 18.47
N GLY A 246 -2.81 -13.46 18.76
CA GLY A 246 -3.78 -13.00 17.78
C GLY A 246 -4.16 -14.08 16.75
N ALA A 247 -4.67 -13.64 15.60
CA ALA A 247 -5.03 -14.52 14.49
C ALA A 247 -4.11 -14.30 13.27
N PRO A 248 -2.95 -14.97 13.19
CA PRO A 248 -1.94 -14.67 12.15
C PRO A 248 -2.45 -14.88 10.72
N ALA A 249 -3.38 -15.83 10.53
CA ALA A 249 -4.04 -16.03 9.24
C ALA A 249 -4.88 -14.81 8.80
N LEU A 250 -5.58 -14.16 9.73
CA LEU A 250 -6.36 -12.94 9.43
C LEU A 250 -5.44 -11.78 9.06
N LEU A 251 -4.29 -11.65 9.73
CA LEU A 251 -3.29 -10.64 9.38
C LEU A 251 -2.78 -10.86 7.95
N PHE A 252 -2.39 -12.09 7.62
CA PHE A 252 -1.91 -12.43 6.28
C PHE A 252 -2.97 -12.18 5.19
N ILE A 253 -4.21 -12.62 5.40
CA ILE A 253 -5.30 -12.38 4.45
C ILE A 253 -5.58 -10.88 4.34
N GLY A 254 -5.59 -10.16 5.47
CA GLY A 254 -5.77 -8.71 5.50
C GLY A 254 -4.69 -7.98 4.69
N ASP A 255 -3.43 -8.41 4.79
CA ASP A 255 -2.34 -7.87 4.00
C ASP A 255 -2.51 -8.12 2.49
N VAL A 256 -2.86 -9.35 2.09
CA VAL A 256 -3.11 -9.67 0.67
C VAL A 256 -4.28 -8.86 0.12
N VAL A 257 -5.37 -8.70 0.89
CA VAL A 257 -6.52 -7.87 0.50
C VAL A 257 -6.14 -6.39 0.38
N ALA A 258 -5.30 -5.88 1.28
CA ALA A 258 -4.79 -4.51 1.20
C ALA A 258 -3.94 -4.30 -0.05
N LEU A 259 -3.04 -5.24 -0.36
CA LEU A 259 -2.24 -5.22 -1.58
C LEU A 259 -3.14 -5.17 -2.82
N ALA A 260 -4.15 -6.05 -2.90
CA ALA A 260 -5.10 -6.05 -4.01
C ALA A 260 -5.87 -4.73 -4.13
N ALA A 261 -6.25 -4.11 -3.00
CA ALA A 261 -6.88 -2.79 -2.99
C ALA A 261 -5.95 -1.72 -3.56
N GLU A 262 -4.66 -1.74 -3.20
CA GLU A 262 -3.65 -0.81 -3.72
C GLU A 262 -3.40 -0.99 -5.22
N SER A 263 -3.30 -2.22 -5.71
CA SER A 263 -3.14 -2.48 -7.16
C SER A 263 -4.34 -1.94 -7.96
N LEU A 264 -5.56 -2.10 -7.43
CA LEU A 264 -6.77 -1.52 -8.05
C LEU A 264 -6.72 0.00 -8.10
N LEU A 265 -6.19 0.65 -7.05
CA LEU A 265 -6.02 2.09 -7.04
C LEU A 265 -5.01 2.54 -8.08
N ILE A 266 -3.86 1.86 -8.23
CA ILE A 266 -2.88 2.16 -9.29
C ILE A 266 -3.54 2.12 -10.67
N ILE A 267 -4.34 1.10 -10.93
CA ILE A 267 -4.99 0.92 -12.24
C ILE A 267 -6.09 1.96 -12.47
N LEU A 268 -6.85 2.29 -11.43
CA LEU A 268 -7.79 3.41 -11.46
C LEU A 268 -7.07 4.72 -11.82
N ILE A 269 -5.89 4.96 -11.26
CA ILE A 269 -5.09 6.18 -11.52
C ILE A 269 -4.56 6.21 -12.96
N LEU A 270 -3.99 5.10 -13.43
CA LEU A 270 -3.46 5.04 -14.80
C LEU A 270 -4.58 5.20 -15.83
N THR A 271 -5.73 4.56 -15.62
CA THR A 271 -6.87 4.67 -16.54
C THR A 271 -7.52 6.04 -16.53
N THR A 272 -7.68 6.69 -15.37
CA THR A 272 -8.17 8.08 -15.28
C THR A 272 -7.20 9.06 -15.94
N ALA A 273 -5.88 8.85 -15.81
CA ALA A 273 -4.86 9.63 -16.49
C ALA A 273 -4.88 9.46 -18.02
N GLU A 274 -5.26 8.28 -18.53
CA GLU A 274 -5.34 8.03 -19.98
C GLU A 274 -6.67 8.46 -20.62
N VAL A 275 -7.80 8.24 -19.93
CA VAL A 275 -9.16 8.48 -20.47
C VAL A 275 -9.70 9.87 -20.13
N GLY A 276 -9.35 10.43 -18.97
CA GLY A 276 -9.84 11.73 -18.49
C GLY A 276 -10.74 11.53 -17.28
N PHE A 277 -11.30 12.61 -16.73
CA PHE A 277 -12.39 12.49 -15.75
C PHE A 277 -13.70 12.30 -16.50
N PRO A 278 -14.31 11.10 -16.49
CA PRO A 278 -15.71 10.97 -16.87
C PRO A 278 -16.64 11.30 -15.70
N ILE A 279 -16.16 11.52 -14.46
CA ILE A 279 -16.97 11.55 -13.23
C ILE A 279 -17.98 12.73 -13.17
N LEU A 280 -17.92 13.70 -14.09
CA LEU A 280 -18.92 14.78 -14.21
C LEU A 280 -19.72 14.76 -15.54
N PRO A 281 -20.26 13.62 -16.04
CA PRO A 281 -20.99 13.66 -17.30
C PRO A 281 -22.36 14.33 -17.12
N ALA A 282 -22.97 14.24 -15.93
CA ALA A 282 -24.31 14.79 -15.68
C ALA A 282 -24.34 16.32 -15.73
N GLU A 283 -23.37 17.00 -15.10
CA GLU A 283 -23.30 18.46 -15.09
C GLU A 283 -22.78 19.02 -16.42
N LEU A 284 -21.76 18.38 -17.04
CA LEU A 284 -21.19 18.87 -18.30
C LEU A 284 -22.14 18.65 -19.48
N SER A 285 -22.82 17.50 -19.57
CA SER A 285 -23.80 17.25 -20.64
C SER A 285 -25.03 18.17 -20.51
N HIS A 286 -25.48 18.44 -19.29
CA HIS A 286 -26.55 19.39 -19.01
C HIS A 286 -26.14 20.84 -19.33
N PHE A 287 -24.90 21.22 -19.01
CA PHE A 287 -24.34 22.52 -19.38
C PHE A 287 -24.18 22.68 -20.89
N GLU A 288 -23.59 21.69 -21.58
CA GLU A 288 -23.49 21.69 -23.04
C GLU A 288 -24.86 21.74 -23.72
N GLN A 289 -25.85 21.01 -23.19
CA GLN A 289 -27.21 21.03 -23.72
C GLN A 289 -27.87 22.40 -23.49
N LYS A 290 -27.64 23.05 -22.34
CA LYS A 290 -28.06 24.44 -22.09
C LYS A 290 -27.37 25.44 -23.02
N VAL A 291 -26.07 25.31 -23.24
CA VAL A 291 -25.30 26.18 -24.16
C VAL A 291 -25.79 26.01 -25.59
N ARG A 292 -25.99 24.77 -26.07
CA ARG A 292 -26.58 24.49 -27.40
C ARG A 292 -28.00 25.05 -27.52
N GLN A 293 -28.82 24.94 -26.48
CA GLN A 293 -30.15 25.54 -26.46
C GLN A 293 -30.09 27.07 -26.49
N TYR A 294 -29.14 27.68 -25.78
CA TYR A 294 -28.95 29.13 -25.76
C TYR A 294 -28.48 29.65 -27.12
N GLN A 295 -27.51 28.99 -27.76
CA GLN A 295 -27.06 29.31 -29.12
C GLN A 295 -28.19 29.14 -30.15
N LYS A 296 -28.99 28.07 -30.06
CA LYS A 296 -30.19 27.90 -30.91
C LYS A 296 -31.25 28.98 -30.70
N ARG A 297 -31.37 29.54 -29.49
CA ARG A 297 -32.27 30.67 -29.19
C ARG A 297 -31.73 31.99 -29.74
N GLN A 298 -30.43 32.22 -29.63
CA GLN A 298 -29.78 33.41 -30.21
C GLN A 298 -29.83 33.41 -31.74
N TYR A 299 -29.52 32.28 -32.38
CA TYR A 299 -29.61 32.14 -33.83
C TYR A 299 -31.03 32.38 -34.35
N ARG A 300 -32.05 31.83 -33.66
CA ARG A 300 -33.45 32.09 -33.99
C ARG A 300 -33.85 33.55 -33.83
N ARG A 301 -33.38 34.25 -32.79
CA ARG A 301 -33.68 35.68 -32.59
C ARG A 301 -33.06 36.56 -33.68
N VAL A 302 -31.84 36.27 -34.10
CA VAL A 302 -31.16 36.99 -35.19
C VAL A 302 -31.85 36.72 -36.52
N HIS A 303 -32.21 35.45 -36.80
CA HIS A 303 -32.90 35.07 -38.03
C HIS A 303 -34.34 35.58 -38.10
N SER A 304 -35.05 35.69 -36.97
CA SER A 304 -36.39 36.30 -36.91
C SER A 304 -36.35 37.83 -36.99
N ALA A 305 -35.25 38.46 -36.57
CA ALA A 305 -35.04 39.90 -36.72
C ALA A 305 -34.56 40.28 -38.13
N ALA A 306 -33.96 39.35 -38.86
CA ALA A 306 -33.47 39.56 -40.24
C ALA A 306 -34.55 39.30 -41.32
N ILE A 307 -35.68 38.68 -40.98
CA ILE A 307 -36.81 38.53 -41.91
C ILE A 307 -37.82 39.64 -41.64
N VAL A 308 -37.55 40.82 -42.21
CA VAL A 308 -38.60 41.80 -42.51
C VAL A 308 -38.97 41.61 -43.99
N PRO A 309 -40.23 41.29 -44.34
CA PRO A 309 -40.62 41.13 -45.72
C PRO A 309 -40.60 42.48 -46.45
N SER A 310 -39.71 42.61 -47.43
CA SER A 310 -39.73 43.70 -48.40
C SER A 310 -40.82 43.40 -49.44
N SER A 311 -42.04 43.89 -49.22
CA SER A 311 -43.05 44.03 -50.28
C SER A 311 -44.24 44.89 -49.82
N ALA A 312 -44.23 46.19 -50.18
CA ALA A 312 -45.43 46.93 -50.56
C ALA A 312 -45.02 48.22 -51.30
N VAL A 313 -45.44 48.29 -52.55
CA VAL A 313 -45.17 49.30 -53.57
C VAL A 313 -46.17 50.47 -53.46
N SER A 314 -45.70 51.67 -53.81
CA SER A 314 -46.37 52.98 -54.04
C SER A 314 -47.90 53.04 -54.28
N PHE A 315 -48.57 54.11 -53.81
CA PHE A 315 -49.30 55.10 -54.64
C PHE A 315 -49.80 56.34 -53.85
N ARG A 316 -50.25 57.35 -54.60
CA ARG A 316 -50.29 58.82 -54.43
C ARG A 316 -51.47 59.49 -53.67
N ASP A 317 -51.16 60.72 -53.26
CA ASP A 317 -51.89 62.02 -53.31
C ASP A 317 -53.05 62.45 -52.36
N ASN A 318 -52.81 63.67 -51.82
CA ASN A 318 -53.67 64.83 -51.58
C ASN A 318 -54.49 65.07 -50.29
N GLU A 319 -54.03 66.12 -49.58
CA GLU A 319 -54.74 67.34 -49.14
C GLU A 319 -55.56 67.42 -47.83
N SER A 320 -55.07 68.31 -46.97
CA SER A 320 -55.79 69.33 -46.16
C SER A 320 -56.23 69.05 -44.70
N THR A 321 -55.80 70.00 -43.87
CA THR A 321 -56.46 70.63 -42.71
C THR A 321 -56.36 70.03 -41.29
N THR A 322 -55.58 70.79 -40.48
CA THR A 322 -55.86 71.29 -39.11
C THR A 322 -55.75 70.41 -37.85
N GLN A 323 -54.81 70.89 -37.01
CA GLN A 323 -54.86 71.13 -35.56
C GLN A 323 -54.65 70.00 -34.52
N ASN A 324 -53.56 70.23 -33.78
CA ASN A 324 -53.39 70.15 -32.31
C ASN A 324 -53.35 68.79 -31.59
N GLY A 325 -52.24 68.62 -30.85
CA GLY A 325 -52.18 67.81 -29.62
C GLY A 325 -50.97 66.89 -29.56
N GLY A 326 -50.01 67.19 -28.68
CA GLY A 326 -48.67 66.61 -28.69
C GLY A 326 -48.52 65.20 -28.11
N GLY A 327 -47.38 64.56 -28.41
CA GLY A 327 -47.05 63.23 -27.90
C GLY A 327 -45.82 62.56 -28.52
N ARG A 328 -44.66 63.23 -28.44
CA ARG A 328 -43.27 62.73 -28.57
C ARG A 328 -43.06 61.26 -29.00
N SER A 329 -42.78 61.05 -30.29
CA SER A 329 -42.10 59.84 -30.81
C SER A 329 -40.59 59.97 -30.60
N ARG A 330 -39.94 58.94 -30.03
CA ARG A 330 -38.49 58.73 -30.17
C ARG A 330 -38.26 57.25 -30.47
N PHE A 331 -38.30 56.92 -31.76
CA PHE A 331 -37.68 55.71 -32.29
C PHE A 331 -36.22 55.69 -31.81
N LYS A 332 -35.83 54.64 -31.07
CA LYS A 332 -34.41 54.38 -30.76
C LYS A 332 -33.83 53.62 -31.94
N ASP A 333 -33.09 54.31 -32.79
CA ASP A 333 -32.13 53.68 -33.67
C ASP A 333 -31.07 52.99 -32.79
N ILE A 334 -31.03 51.66 -32.83
CA ILE A 334 -29.93 50.89 -32.27
C ILE A 334 -28.85 50.85 -33.34
N VAL A 335 -27.96 51.83 -33.31
CA VAL A 335 -26.68 51.78 -34.03
C VAL A 335 -25.80 50.75 -33.31
N LEU A 336 -25.59 49.60 -33.92
CA LEU A 336 -24.59 48.63 -33.47
C LEU A 336 -23.18 49.17 -33.79
N PRO A 337 -22.22 49.10 -32.86
CA PRO A 337 -20.85 49.50 -33.13
C PRO A 337 -20.20 48.58 -34.18
N PRO A 338 -19.29 49.08 -35.04
CA PRO A 338 -18.72 48.34 -36.17
C PRO A 338 -17.77 47.20 -35.77
N THR A 339 -17.66 46.86 -34.48
CA THR A 339 -16.74 45.85 -33.95
C THR A 339 -17.37 44.46 -33.76
N ALA A 340 -18.66 44.27 -34.07
CA ALA A 340 -19.32 42.96 -33.98
C ALA A 340 -19.16 42.09 -35.25
N ALA A 341 -18.66 42.63 -36.36
CA ALA A 341 -18.53 41.91 -37.63
C ALA A 341 -17.19 41.16 -37.81
N THR A 342 -16.25 41.28 -36.87
CA THR A 342 -14.90 40.70 -37.03
C THR A 342 -14.71 39.32 -36.39
N TRP A 343 -15.67 38.81 -35.62
CA TRP A 343 -15.52 37.53 -34.91
C TRP A 343 -15.96 36.30 -35.72
N SER A 344 -16.68 36.50 -36.83
CA SER A 344 -17.11 35.41 -37.71
C SER A 344 -16.15 35.10 -38.88
N VAL A 345 -15.05 35.86 -39.03
CA VAL A 345 -14.09 35.68 -40.13
C VAL A 345 -12.73 35.13 -39.66
N ALA A 346 -12.48 35.05 -38.34
CA ALA A 346 -11.18 34.63 -37.81
C ALA A 346 -11.01 33.10 -37.60
N LEU A 347 -12.02 32.27 -37.88
CA LEU A 347 -11.96 30.81 -37.62
C LEU A 347 -11.99 29.91 -38.85
N CYS A 348 -11.78 30.45 -40.04
CA CYS A 348 -11.47 29.67 -41.25
C CYS A 348 -10.13 30.13 -41.84
N ARG A 349 -9.04 29.77 -41.17
CA ARG A 349 -7.71 29.72 -41.77
C ARG A 349 -7.10 28.34 -41.47
N SER A 350 -7.59 27.32 -42.17
CA SER A 350 -6.80 26.12 -42.43
C SER A 350 -6.35 26.17 -43.88
N GLU A 351 -5.06 26.00 -44.11
CA GLU A 351 -4.37 26.13 -45.40
C GLU A 351 -4.76 25.05 -46.44
N THR A 352 -5.81 24.28 -46.18
CA THR A 352 -6.31 23.21 -47.07
C THR A 352 -7.56 23.60 -47.85
N ALA A 353 -8.19 24.75 -47.56
CA ALA A 353 -9.40 25.22 -48.25
C ALA A 353 -9.14 26.25 -49.37
N ALA A 354 -7.94 26.85 -49.43
CA ALA A 354 -7.59 27.86 -50.43
C ALA A 354 -7.31 27.28 -51.83
N ALA A 355 -6.87 26.01 -51.93
CA ALA A 355 -6.59 25.36 -53.21
C ALA A 355 -7.85 24.88 -53.95
N ALA A 356 -8.98 24.71 -53.25
CA ALA A 356 -10.23 24.24 -53.84
C ALA A 356 -11.11 25.37 -54.42
N ALA A 357 -10.81 26.63 -54.09
CA ALA A 357 -11.61 27.79 -54.51
C ALA A 357 -11.11 28.44 -55.82
N GLU A 358 -9.94 28.06 -56.34
CA GLU A 358 -9.34 28.65 -57.55
C GLU A 358 -9.72 27.93 -58.86
N MET A 359 -10.36 26.74 -58.80
CA MET A 359 -10.76 25.98 -60.00
C MET A 359 -12.27 25.98 -60.32
N ALA A 360 -13.10 26.72 -59.57
CA ALA A 360 -14.55 26.64 -59.70
C ALA A 360 -15.24 27.91 -60.26
N ASN A 361 -14.54 28.68 -61.09
CA ASN A 361 -15.18 29.67 -61.97
C ASN A 361 -14.76 29.39 -63.41
N MET A 362 -15.52 28.55 -64.12
CA MET A 362 -15.90 28.78 -65.52
C MET A 362 -16.76 27.63 -66.08
N VAL A 363 -17.93 28.04 -66.60
CA VAL A 363 -18.66 27.47 -67.74
C VAL A 363 -19.66 26.34 -67.49
N ALA A 364 -20.80 26.53 -68.18
CA ALA A 364 -22.11 25.92 -68.02
C ALA A 364 -22.26 24.53 -68.67
N THR A 365 -23.24 23.76 -68.15
CA THR A 365 -24.15 22.73 -68.72
C THR A 365 -23.93 22.17 -70.15
N PRO A 366 -24.57 21.05 -70.56
CA PRO A 366 -24.92 19.79 -69.87
C PRO A 366 -24.56 18.54 -70.74
N SER A 367 -24.40 17.33 -70.17
CA SER A 367 -24.80 16.04 -70.79
C SER A 367 -24.32 14.82 -69.99
N VAL A 368 -25.11 13.76 -70.12
CA VAL A 368 -25.10 12.46 -69.44
C VAL A 368 -23.90 11.60 -69.81
N VAL A 369 -23.20 10.99 -68.84
CA VAL A 369 -22.65 9.61 -68.92
C VAL A 369 -22.52 9.03 -67.50
N SER A 370 -23.15 7.87 -67.28
CA SER A 370 -22.93 6.97 -66.14
C SER A 370 -21.64 6.18 -66.32
N LEU A 371 -20.78 6.11 -65.30
CA LEU A 371 -19.87 4.97 -65.13
C LEU A 371 -19.41 4.83 -63.66
N THR A 372 -19.76 3.68 -63.10
CA THR A 372 -19.30 3.06 -61.85
C THR A 372 -17.85 2.56 -61.92
N TYR A 373 -17.35 2.05 -60.79
CA TYR A 373 -16.03 1.43 -60.46
C TYR A 373 -15.04 2.45 -59.85
N THR A 374 -14.38 2.23 -58.72
CA THR A 374 -14.16 1.04 -57.87
C THR A 374 -13.45 1.49 -56.60
N THR A 375 -13.81 0.94 -55.44
CA THR A 375 -12.83 0.69 -54.38
C THR A 375 -12.94 -0.79 -54.02
N LEU A 376 -12.04 -1.55 -54.62
CA LEU A 376 -11.78 -2.96 -54.38
C LEU A 376 -11.02 -3.11 -53.05
N GLY A 377 -11.42 -4.09 -52.23
CA GLY A 377 -10.68 -4.52 -51.05
C GLY A 377 -11.55 -5.18 -49.99
N GLU A 378 -12.20 -6.28 -50.37
CA GLU A 378 -12.84 -7.24 -49.46
C GLU A 378 -11.86 -7.74 -48.40
N GLU A 379 -12.35 -8.01 -47.19
CA GLU A 379 -12.30 -9.38 -46.65
C GLU A 379 -13.35 -9.58 -45.54
N THR A 380 -14.29 -10.46 -45.87
CA THR A 380 -15.02 -11.42 -45.04
C THR A 380 -15.99 -10.94 -43.97
N GLU A 381 -17.24 -10.90 -44.44
CA GLU A 381 -18.48 -11.14 -43.71
C GLU A 381 -18.43 -12.49 -42.96
N GLU A 382 -17.89 -12.54 -41.74
CA GLU A 382 -18.05 -13.72 -40.86
C GLU A 382 -19.28 -13.58 -39.98
N THR A 383 -20.31 -14.31 -40.40
CA THR A 383 -21.46 -14.79 -39.63
C THR A 383 -21.26 -14.81 -38.11
N SER A 384 -22.18 -14.13 -37.43
CA SER A 384 -22.40 -14.14 -35.99
C SER A 384 -22.40 -15.55 -35.38
N ARG A 385 -21.26 -15.99 -34.82
CA ARG A 385 -21.22 -17.11 -33.89
C ARG A 385 -21.49 -16.61 -32.47
N LEU A 386 -22.72 -16.82 -32.02
CA LEU A 386 -23.10 -16.84 -30.61
C LEU A 386 -22.30 -17.94 -29.90
N LEU A 387 -21.51 -17.56 -28.90
CA LEU A 387 -20.96 -18.46 -27.89
C LEU A 387 -21.44 -17.99 -26.51
N PRO A 388 -22.12 -18.85 -25.73
CA PRO A 388 -22.87 -18.41 -24.56
C PRO A 388 -22.05 -18.64 -23.28
N VAL A 389 -21.26 -17.67 -22.85
CA VAL A 389 -20.86 -17.60 -21.42
C VAL A 389 -20.67 -16.14 -21.01
N CYS A 390 -21.75 -15.51 -20.57
CA CYS A 390 -21.68 -14.40 -19.62
C CYS A 390 -22.85 -14.56 -18.67
N GLY A 391 -22.54 -14.79 -17.38
CA GLY A 391 -23.51 -14.70 -16.29
C GLY A 391 -24.24 -13.37 -16.41
N GLY A 392 -25.56 -13.45 -16.54
CA GLY A 392 -26.40 -12.34 -16.93
C GLY A 392 -26.34 -11.23 -15.89
N LEU A 393 -25.66 -10.13 -16.20
CA LEU A 393 -26.02 -8.79 -15.72
C LEU A 393 -25.28 -7.65 -16.45
N CYS A 394 -24.99 -7.74 -17.75
CA CYS A 394 -24.59 -6.57 -18.55
C CYS A 394 -24.62 -6.88 -20.05
N LYS A 395 -25.39 -6.12 -20.84
CA LYS A 395 -25.26 -6.10 -22.31
C LYS A 395 -23.94 -5.40 -22.65
N CYS A 396 -22.87 -6.16 -22.90
CA CYS A 396 -21.57 -5.62 -23.28
C CYS A 396 -21.40 -5.60 -24.79
N THR A 397 -21.07 -4.44 -25.35
CA THR A 397 -20.60 -4.33 -26.74
C THR A 397 -19.21 -4.98 -26.87
N GLN A 398 -18.89 -5.58 -28.03
CA GLN A 398 -17.64 -6.31 -28.28
C GLN A 398 -16.36 -5.48 -27.97
N ARG A 399 -16.45 -4.15 -28.13
CA ARG A 399 -15.38 -3.20 -27.78
C ARG A 399 -15.19 -3.03 -26.27
N ARG A 400 -16.29 -2.98 -25.49
CA ARG A 400 -16.23 -2.93 -24.01
C ARG A 400 -15.66 -4.22 -23.41
N LEU A 401 -16.01 -5.39 -23.99
CA LEU A 401 -15.50 -6.67 -23.53
C LEU A 401 -13.97 -6.77 -23.67
N ARG A 402 -13.40 -6.34 -24.80
CA ARG A 402 -11.94 -6.32 -25.01
C ARG A 402 -11.22 -5.41 -24.01
N THR A 403 -11.75 -4.22 -23.74
CA THR A 403 -11.17 -3.31 -22.74
C THR A 403 -11.25 -3.88 -21.32
N CYS A 404 -12.39 -4.50 -20.94
CA CYS A 404 -12.53 -5.15 -19.64
C CYS A 404 -11.57 -6.34 -19.48
N LEU A 405 -11.36 -7.15 -20.54
CA LEU A 405 -10.39 -8.25 -20.52
C LEU A 405 -8.95 -7.76 -20.40
N TYR A 406 -8.59 -6.69 -21.13
CA TYR A 406 -7.26 -6.08 -21.04
C TYR A 406 -7.00 -5.51 -19.63
N LEU A 407 -7.96 -4.75 -19.09
CA LEU A 407 -7.86 -4.18 -17.75
C LEU A 407 -7.79 -5.28 -16.69
N GLY A 408 -8.67 -6.30 -16.79
CA GLY A 408 -8.65 -7.45 -15.91
C GLY A 408 -7.32 -8.19 -15.93
N SER A 409 -6.74 -8.39 -17.12
CA SER A 409 -5.42 -8.99 -17.29
C SER A 409 -4.32 -8.16 -16.61
N MET A 410 -4.32 -6.84 -16.81
CA MET A 410 -3.37 -5.93 -16.14
C MET A 410 -3.50 -5.99 -14.61
N VAL A 411 -4.74 -5.97 -14.09
CA VAL A 411 -5.01 -6.12 -12.64
C VAL A 411 -4.43 -7.42 -12.12
N THR A 412 -4.73 -8.54 -12.77
CA THR A 412 -4.23 -9.84 -12.33
C THR A 412 -2.70 -9.93 -12.37
N LEU A 413 -2.07 -9.34 -13.39
CA LEU A 413 -0.61 -9.33 -13.52
C LEU A 413 0.03 -8.52 -12.38
N ILE A 414 -0.43 -7.29 -12.14
CA ILE A 414 0.13 -6.42 -11.10
C ILE A 414 -0.05 -7.06 -9.72
N ILE A 415 -1.26 -7.56 -9.40
CA ILE A 415 -1.52 -8.24 -8.13
C ILE A 415 -0.61 -9.47 -7.99
N SER A 416 -0.43 -10.27 -9.05
CA SER A 416 0.42 -11.46 -8.98
C SER A 416 1.89 -11.12 -8.68
N ILE A 417 2.41 -10.03 -9.26
CA ILE A 417 3.78 -9.56 -9.04
C ILE A 417 3.91 -9.03 -7.60
N GLU A 418 2.99 -8.18 -7.14
CA GLU A 418 3.05 -7.63 -5.78
C GLU A 418 2.91 -8.71 -4.71
N VAL A 419 2.00 -9.68 -4.89
CA VAL A 419 1.85 -10.82 -3.97
C VAL A 419 3.08 -11.70 -3.98
N ALA A 420 3.68 -11.99 -5.15
CA ALA A 420 4.90 -12.78 -5.22
C ALA A 420 6.08 -12.10 -4.50
N LEU A 421 6.25 -10.78 -4.69
CA LEU A 421 7.26 -10.00 -3.97
C LEU A 421 6.99 -9.96 -2.47
N TYR A 422 5.73 -9.81 -2.05
CA TYR A 422 5.36 -9.86 -0.64
C TYR A 422 5.66 -11.22 0.00
N VAL A 423 5.28 -12.32 -0.65
CA VAL A 423 5.57 -13.67 -0.16
C VAL A 423 7.07 -13.91 -0.07
N TRP A 424 7.85 -13.50 -1.08
CA TRP A 424 9.31 -13.57 -1.02
C TRP A 424 9.86 -12.74 0.14
N ALA A 425 9.35 -11.52 0.36
CA ALA A 425 9.79 -10.67 1.47
C ALA A 425 9.54 -11.31 2.85
N ARG A 426 8.47 -12.11 2.99
CA ARG A 426 8.20 -12.85 4.22
C ARG A 426 9.14 -14.02 4.45
N PHE A 427 9.70 -14.63 3.39
CA PHE A 427 10.71 -15.68 3.50
C PHE A 427 12.12 -15.13 3.79
N ASP A 428 12.49 -14.01 3.16
CA ASP A 428 13.81 -13.38 3.36
C ASP A 428 13.90 -12.59 4.68
N GLN A 429 12.78 -12.34 5.35
CA GLN A 429 12.76 -11.63 6.62
C GLN A 429 13.27 -12.54 7.74
N ASP A 430 14.53 -12.37 8.15
CA ASP A 430 15.06 -12.99 9.36
C ASP A 430 14.35 -12.40 10.59
N PRO A 431 13.55 -13.19 11.35
CA PRO A 431 12.84 -12.66 12.52
C PRO A 431 13.77 -12.31 13.67
N VAL A 432 15.03 -12.78 13.63
CA VAL A 432 16.05 -12.59 14.66
C VAL A 432 16.87 -11.32 14.44
N LEU A 433 16.82 -10.71 13.25
CA LEU A 433 17.55 -9.47 12.96
C LEU A 433 16.54 -8.36 12.68
N ASP A 434 16.81 -7.13 13.16
CA ASP A 434 16.00 -5.93 12.90
C ASP A 434 16.16 -5.44 11.44
N ILE A 435 15.87 -6.33 10.50
CA ILE A 435 15.82 -6.03 9.08
C ILE A 435 14.35 -5.78 8.76
N SER A 436 13.97 -4.50 8.71
CA SER A 436 12.64 -4.10 8.25
C SER A 436 12.35 -4.71 6.86
N VAL A 437 11.09 -5.06 6.58
CA VAL A 437 10.65 -5.60 5.28
C VAL A 437 11.18 -4.79 4.09
N TRP A 438 11.25 -3.46 4.22
CA TRP A 438 11.75 -2.54 3.19
C TRP A 438 13.26 -2.62 2.92
N ASN A 439 14.04 -3.20 3.83
CA ASN A 439 15.47 -3.44 3.66
C ASN A 439 15.77 -4.72 2.87
N THR A 440 14.81 -5.65 2.82
CA THR A 440 14.95 -6.90 2.06
C THR A 440 15.04 -6.62 0.55
N THR A 441 15.65 -7.53 -0.20
CA THR A 441 15.70 -7.47 -1.67
C THR A 441 14.31 -7.30 -2.29
N PRO A 442 13.31 -8.14 -1.96
CA PRO A 442 11.94 -7.95 -2.49
C PRO A 442 11.27 -6.65 -2.05
N GLY A 443 11.54 -6.16 -0.83
CA GLY A 443 11.05 -4.86 -0.37
C GLY A 443 11.59 -3.69 -1.21
N ARG A 444 12.88 -3.71 -1.55
CA ARG A 444 13.50 -2.72 -2.45
C ARG A 444 12.93 -2.79 -3.87
N LEU A 445 12.69 -4.01 -4.37
CA LEU A 445 12.04 -4.22 -5.67
C LEU A 445 10.62 -3.64 -5.69
N LEU A 446 9.84 -3.82 -4.62
CA LEU A 446 8.49 -3.26 -4.52
C LEU A 446 8.50 -1.72 -4.62
N VAL A 447 9.46 -1.07 -3.96
CA VAL A 447 9.66 0.38 -4.06
C VAL A 447 10.09 0.78 -5.49
N ALA A 448 11.00 0.02 -6.11
CA ALA A 448 11.44 0.29 -7.48
C ALA A 448 10.29 0.17 -8.50
N VAL A 449 9.42 -0.82 -8.36
CA VAL A 449 8.21 -0.98 -9.20
C VAL A 449 7.32 0.25 -9.08
N ARG A 450 7.13 0.80 -7.87
CA ARG A 450 6.37 2.05 -7.69
C ARG A 450 6.99 3.25 -8.41
N LEU A 451 8.32 3.36 -8.41
CA LEU A 451 9.00 4.43 -9.16
C LEU A 451 8.80 4.28 -10.67
N VAL A 452 8.82 3.05 -11.20
CA VAL A 452 8.50 2.79 -12.62
C VAL A 452 7.07 3.23 -12.94
N VAL A 453 6.10 2.93 -12.06
CA VAL A 453 4.71 3.39 -12.21
C VAL A 453 4.62 4.92 -12.20
N VAL A 454 5.40 5.61 -11.37
CA VAL A 454 5.48 7.09 -11.38
C VAL A 454 5.95 7.61 -12.75
N PHE A 455 7.03 7.05 -13.30
CA PHE A 455 7.51 7.47 -14.62
C PHE A 455 6.47 7.21 -15.71
N TRP A 456 5.78 6.07 -15.65
CA TRP A 456 4.69 5.76 -16.58
C TRP A 456 3.55 6.78 -16.46
N PHE A 457 3.10 7.08 -15.23
CA PHE A 457 2.08 8.09 -14.97
C PHE A 457 2.47 9.46 -15.52
N LEU A 458 3.70 9.91 -15.28
CA LEU A 458 4.22 11.18 -15.82
C LEU A 458 4.31 11.18 -17.35
N ALA A 459 4.66 10.06 -17.97
CA ALA A 459 4.68 9.92 -19.42
C ALA A 459 3.27 10.05 -20.04
N ILE A 460 2.26 9.46 -19.39
CA ILE A 460 0.84 9.60 -19.78
C ILE A 460 0.43 11.08 -19.70
N LEU A 461 0.71 11.74 -18.58
CA LEU A 461 0.38 13.16 -18.40
C LEU A 461 1.08 14.06 -19.43
N ARG A 462 2.35 13.80 -19.73
CA ARG A 462 3.11 14.55 -20.74
C ARG A 462 2.52 14.38 -22.13
N ARG A 463 2.20 13.15 -22.52
CA ARG A 463 1.57 12.84 -23.82
C ARG A 463 0.24 13.56 -23.97
N ARG A 464 -0.58 13.59 -22.90
CA ARG A 464 -1.87 14.29 -22.91
C ARG A 464 -1.70 15.80 -23.03
N ARG A 465 -0.77 16.41 -22.28
CA ARG A 465 -0.54 17.86 -22.31
C ARG A 465 -0.18 18.37 -23.71
N THR A 466 0.57 17.60 -24.49
CA THR A 466 0.92 17.94 -25.88
C THR A 466 -0.28 17.88 -26.83
N SER A 467 -1.34 17.15 -26.47
CA SER A 467 -2.52 16.92 -27.31
C SER A 467 -3.70 17.85 -27.00
N SER A 468 -3.74 18.50 -25.83
CA SER A 468 -4.87 19.32 -25.37
C SER A 468 -4.63 20.82 -25.53
N ASN A 469 -5.63 21.57 -26.02
CA ASN A 469 -5.60 23.05 -26.02
C ASN A 469 -5.66 23.60 -24.57
N VAL A 470 -4.97 24.72 -24.34
CA VAL A 470 -4.53 25.25 -23.04
C VAL A 470 -5.66 25.67 -22.06
N SER A 471 -6.93 25.61 -22.45
CA SER A 471 -8.06 26.17 -21.68
C SER A 471 -8.73 25.23 -20.67
N GLU A 472 -8.38 23.93 -20.58
CA GLU A 472 -8.99 22.95 -19.64
C GLU A 472 -8.04 22.54 -18.47
N VAL A 473 -7.03 23.36 -18.15
CA VAL A 473 -5.79 22.89 -17.48
C VAL A 473 -5.81 22.88 -15.94
N ILE A 474 -6.75 23.55 -15.26
CA ILE A 474 -6.66 23.78 -13.80
C ILE A 474 -7.13 22.57 -12.96
N GLU A 475 -8.17 21.85 -13.38
CA GLU A 475 -8.65 20.62 -12.74
C GLU A 475 -7.69 19.41 -12.85
N PRO A 476 -7.07 19.12 -14.02
CA PRO A 476 -6.15 17.98 -14.14
C PRO A 476 -4.82 18.17 -13.38
N LEU A 477 -4.43 19.41 -13.04
CA LEU A 477 -3.20 19.67 -12.29
C LEU A 477 -3.34 19.24 -10.82
N HIS A 478 -4.44 19.60 -10.16
CA HIS A 478 -4.70 19.23 -8.76
C HIS A 478 -4.80 17.72 -8.59
N PHE A 479 -5.46 17.07 -9.55
CA PHE A 479 -5.43 15.61 -9.67
C PHE A 479 -4.00 15.10 -9.80
N ALA A 480 -3.25 15.52 -10.82
CA ALA A 480 -1.89 15.04 -11.05
C ALA A 480 -1.00 15.17 -9.81
N VAL A 481 -1.11 16.29 -9.08
CA VAL A 481 -0.37 16.53 -7.83
C VAL A 481 -0.79 15.58 -6.71
N ALA A 482 -2.09 15.41 -6.45
CA ALA A 482 -2.58 14.53 -5.39
C ALA A 482 -2.18 13.06 -5.60
N TYR A 483 -2.25 12.58 -6.85
CA TYR A 483 -1.89 11.20 -7.17
C TYR A 483 -0.39 10.96 -7.25
N LEU A 484 0.38 11.95 -7.70
CA LEU A 484 1.84 11.89 -7.64
C LEU A 484 2.32 11.87 -6.18
N LEU A 485 1.67 12.63 -5.29
CA LEU A 485 1.93 12.59 -3.86
C LEU A 485 1.68 11.19 -3.28
N TRP A 486 0.57 10.54 -3.62
CA TRP A 486 0.28 9.17 -3.18
C TRP A 486 1.29 8.15 -3.71
N LEU A 487 1.63 8.19 -5.00
CA LEU A 487 2.62 7.27 -5.59
C LEU A 487 4.01 7.43 -4.97
N LEU A 488 4.40 8.66 -4.64
CA LEU A 488 5.68 8.97 -4.00
C LEU A 488 5.67 8.84 -2.47
N ALA A 489 4.50 8.72 -1.84
CA ALA A 489 4.37 8.67 -0.39
C ALA A 489 5.17 7.52 0.22
N LEU A 490 5.05 6.31 -0.35
CA LEU A 490 5.75 5.13 0.14
C LEU A 490 7.29 5.27 0.04
N PRO A 491 7.90 5.56 -1.13
CA PRO A 491 9.35 5.73 -1.22
C PRO A 491 9.87 6.87 -0.34
N ILE A 492 9.16 7.99 -0.26
CA ILE A 492 9.53 9.12 0.61
C ILE A 492 9.45 8.72 2.08
N ALA A 493 8.35 8.08 2.50
CA ALA A 493 8.16 7.64 3.88
C ALA A 493 9.27 6.66 4.30
N ILE A 494 9.62 5.70 3.45
CA ILE A 494 10.74 4.77 3.70
C ILE A 494 12.06 5.55 3.80
N PHE A 495 12.36 6.44 2.85
CA PHE A 495 13.61 7.22 2.88
C PHE A 495 13.74 8.06 4.15
N VAL A 496 12.70 8.81 4.52
CA VAL A 496 12.66 9.64 5.73
C VAL A 496 12.74 8.75 6.97
N ALA A 497 11.94 7.70 7.03
CA ALA A 497 11.95 6.78 8.17
C ALA A 497 13.29 6.06 8.36
N HIS A 498 14.10 5.92 7.29
CA HIS A 498 15.44 5.35 7.40
C HIS A 498 16.53 6.34 7.78
N THR A 499 16.40 7.60 7.37
CA THR A 499 17.44 8.61 7.54
C THR A 499 17.27 9.45 8.81
N SER A 500 16.04 9.70 9.27
CA SER A 500 15.77 10.68 10.32
C SER A 500 14.91 10.20 11.47
N VAL A 501 14.28 9.01 11.37
CA VAL A 501 13.36 8.49 12.38
C VAL A 501 14.03 7.35 13.17
N SER A 502 13.95 7.41 14.50
CA SER A 502 14.45 6.33 15.36
C SER A 502 13.68 5.02 15.11
N PRO A 503 14.29 3.83 15.32
CA PRO A 503 13.64 2.54 15.10
C PRO A 503 12.26 2.40 15.79
N LEU A 504 12.10 2.93 17.00
CA LEU A 504 10.83 2.90 17.76
C LEU A 504 9.62 3.44 17.00
N TRP A 505 9.83 4.52 16.25
CA TRP A 505 8.76 5.26 15.58
C TRP A 505 8.70 4.91 14.10
N ARG A 506 9.70 4.19 13.56
CA ARG A 506 9.84 3.95 12.13
C ARG A 506 8.62 3.27 11.55
N HIS A 507 8.17 2.18 12.17
CA HIS A 507 7.04 1.38 11.71
C HIS A 507 5.76 2.23 11.67
N LYS A 508 5.46 2.92 12.78
CA LYS A 508 4.30 3.81 12.91
C LYS A 508 4.33 4.95 11.89
N THR A 509 5.49 5.59 11.68
CA THR A 509 5.64 6.69 10.72
C THR A 509 5.37 6.21 9.30
N ILE A 510 5.91 5.06 8.90
CA ILE A 510 5.68 4.52 7.54
C ILE A 510 4.21 4.19 7.37
N ILE A 511 3.61 3.42 8.28
CA ILE A 511 2.19 3.04 8.19
C ILE A 511 1.29 4.27 8.22
N GLY A 512 1.51 5.19 9.16
CA GLY A 512 0.72 6.41 9.31
C GLY A 512 0.76 7.27 8.06
N MET A 513 1.95 7.52 7.49
CA MET A 513 2.08 8.29 6.24
C MET A 513 1.43 7.59 5.05
N VAL A 514 1.63 6.28 4.91
CA VAL A 514 1.02 5.50 3.83
C VAL A 514 -0.50 5.57 3.95
N ILE A 515 -1.09 5.21 5.07
CA ILE A 515 -2.55 5.20 5.18
C ILE A 515 -3.15 6.61 5.05
N LEU A 516 -2.50 7.65 5.61
CA LEU A 516 -2.96 9.03 5.46
C LEU A 516 -3.00 9.46 3.99
N THR A 517 -1.97 9.10 3.22
CA THR A 517 -1.91 9.46 1.80
C THR A 517 -2.92 8.68 0.97
N HIS A 518 -3.39 7.50 1.40
CA HIS A 518 -4.46 6.77 0.69
C HIS A 518 -5.79 7.54 0.66
N LEU A 519 -6.04 8.40 1.64
CA LEU A 519 -7.25 9.24 1.67
C LEU A 519 -7.15 10.47 0.77
N SER A 520 -5.94 10.95 0.46
CA SER A 520 -5.72 12.17 -0.33
C SER A 520 -6.36 12.12 -1.73
N PRO A 521 -6.18 11.04 -2.52
CA PRO A 521 -6.79 10.95 -3.82
C PRO A 521 -8.32 10.75 -3.75
N LEU A 522 -8.82 10.15 -2.67
CA LEU A 522 -10.24 9.91 -2.46
C LEU A 522 -11.02 11.19 -2.16
N LEU A 523 -10.43 12.11 -1.36
CA LEU A 523 -11.03 13.40 -1.05
C LEU A 523 -11.18 14.30 -2.30
N HIS A 524 -10.22 14.26 -3.21
CA HIS A 524 -10.31 15.04 -4.45
C HIS A 524 -11.32 14.48 -5.45
N VAL A 525 -11.52 13.16 -5.50
CA VAL A 525 -12.56 12.55 -6.34
C VAL A 525 -13.97 12.76 -5.78
N GLY A 526 -14.10 12.88 -4.45
CA GLY A 526 -15.39 13.08 -3.78
C GLY A 526 -15.86 14.53 -3.69
N GLY A 527 -14.93 15.48 -3.59
CA GLY A 527 -15.19 16.91 -3.36
C GLY A 527 -15.32 17.78 -4.61
N SER A 528 -15.24 17.18 -5.80
CA SER A 528 -15.51 17.84 -7.09
C SER A 528 -16.98 17.68 -7.49
#